data_AF-A0A397U162-F1
#
_entry.id   AF-A0A397U162-F1
#
_cell.length_a   1.000
_cell.length_b   1.000
_cell.length_c   1.000
_cell.angle_alpha   90.00
_cell.angle_beta   90.00
_cell.angle_gamma   90.00
#
_symmetry.space_group_name_H-M   'P 1'
#
loop_
_entity.id
_entity.type
_entity.pdbx_description
1 polymer ?
#
loop_
_entity_poly.entity_id
_entity_poly.type
_entity_poly.pdbx_seq_one_letter_code
_entity_poly.pdbx_strand_id
1 'polypeptide(L)'
;IRMAKEISSGINCLHDANVVHRDLHDKNILVHDGRMIITDFGLSKSLYNSSKSVTSKVYGIWEYADPQYLKSPFTYKRNKFSDIYSLGVLFWELSSGVPPFRALK
;
A
#
# COMPACT_ATOMS: atom_id res chain seq x y z
N ILE A 1 -9.31 -1.09 16.60
CA ILE A 1 -8.10 -0.30 16.95
C ILE A 1 -6.81 -1.14 16.90
N ARG A 2 -6.74 -2.36 17.49
CA ARG A 2 -5.50 -3.18 17.49
C ARG A 2 -4.94 -3.44 16.08
N MET A 3 -5.75 -3.96 15.16
CA MET A 3 -5.33 -4.28 13.79
C MET A 3 -4.73 -3.05 13.08
N ALA A 4 -5.43 -1.91 13.11
CA ALA A 4 -4.95 -0.67 12.51
C ALA A 4 -3.59 -0.23 13.09
N LYS A 5 -3.41 -0.31 14.42
CA LYS A 5 -2.12 0.03 15.07
C LYS A 5 -0.98 -0.89 14.61
N GLU A 6 -1.23 -2.19 14.50
CA GLU A 6 -0.22 -3.16 14.07
C GLU A 6 0.16 -2.95 12.59
N ILE A 7 -0.83 -2.73 11.72
CA ILE A 7 -0.59 -2.44 10.30
C ILE A 7 0.19 -1.11 10.15
N SER A 8 -0.20 -0.05 10.86
CA SER A 8 0.56 1.21 10.89
C SER A 8 2.00 1.02 11.36
N SER A 9 2.21 0.20 12.39
CA SER A 9 3.56 -0.08 12.91
C SER A 9 4.41 -0.84 11.89
N GLY A 10 3.81 -1.79 11.17
CA GLY A 10 4.47 -2.49 10.07
C GLY A 10 4.86 -1.55 8.93
N ILE A 11 3.95 -0.66 8.51
CA ILE A 11 4.26 0.35 7.48
C ILE A 11 5.35 1.31 7.95
N ASN A 12 5.30 1.76 9.20
CA ASN A 12 6.34 2.61 9.76
C ASN A 12 7.71 1.91 9.74
N CYS A 13 7.77 0.63 10.11
CA CYS A 13 8.98 -0.18 10.04
C CYS A 13 9.57 -0.23 8.61
N LEU A 14 8.72 -0.45 7.60
CA LEU A 14 9.17 -0.42 6.20
C LEU A 14 9.69 0.97 5.80
N HIS A 15 8.97 2.01 6.20
CA HIS A 15 9.34 3.39 5.88
C HIS A 15 10.64 3.81 6.57
N ASP A 16 10.89 3.39 7.80
CA ASP A 16 12.16 3.61 8.52
C ASP A 16 13.32 2.89 7.81
N ALA A 17 13.07 1.72 7.24
CA ALA A 17 14.01 1.00 6.38
C ALA A 17 14.14 1.58 4.95
N ASN A 18 13.47 2.71 4.66
CA ASN A 18 13.40 3.32 3.32
C ASN A 18 12.86 2.37 2.24
N VAL A 19 11.94 1.49 2.61
CA VAL A 19 11.18 0.61 1.72
C VAL A 19 9.78 1.17 1.55
N VAL A 20 9.33 1.29 0.29
CA VAL A 20 7.93 1.61 -0.05
C VAL A 20 7.27 0.31 -0.51
N HIS A 21 6.13 -0.06 0.07
CA HIS A 21 5.43 -1.32 -0.24
C HIS A 21 4.82 -1.28 -1.63
N ARG A 22 4.12 -0.19 -1.93
CA ARG A 22 3.44 0.10 -3.20
C ARG A 22 2.35 -0.88 -3.60
N ASP A 23 1.81 -1.68 -2.69
CA ASP A 23 0.69 -2.58 -2.97
C ASP A 23 -0.04 -2.98 -1.69
N LEU A 24 -0.26 -2.00 -0.81
CA LEU A 24 -0.89 -2.25 0.46
C LEU A 24 -2.41 -2.35 0.26
N HIS A 25 -2.99 -3.50 0.58
CA HIS A 25 -4.42 -3.76 0.54
C HIS A 25 -4.77 -4.94 1.46
N ASP A 26 -6.06 -5.21 1.63
CA ASP A 26 -6.61 -6.28 2.47
C ASP A 26 -5.94 -7.64 2.25
N LYS A 27 -5.78 -8.08 1.00
CA LYS A 27 -5.16 -9.39 0.68
C LYS A 27 -3.66 -9.48 1.00
N ASN A 28 -2.99 -8.36 1.26
CA ASN A 28 -1.58 -8.30 1.66
C ASN A 28 -1.38 -8.09 3.17
N ILE A 29 -2.47 -8.23 3.95
CA ILE A 29 -2.42 -8.31 5.41
C ILE A 29 -2.80 -9.72 5.84
N LEU A 30 -1.85 -10.47 6.35
CA LEU A 30 -2.08 -11.79 6.92
C LEU A 30 -2.34 -11.69 8.42
N VAL A 31 -3.08 -12.66 8.95
CA VAL A 31 -3.31 -12.81 10.39
C VAL A 31 -2.64 -14.10 10.84
N HIS A 32 -1.66 -13.98 11.74
CA HIS A 32 -1.00 -15.11 12.37
C HIS A 32 -0.99 -14.91 13.88
N ASP A 33 -1.58 -15.85 14.62
CA ASP A 33 -1.73 -15.78 16.08
C ASP A 33 -2.31 -14.43 16.57
N GLY A 34 -3.30 -13.91 15.82
CA GLY A 34 -3.98 -12.65 16.13
C GLY A 34 -3.19 -11.38 15.84
N ARG A 35 -1.97 -11.49 15.27
CA ARG A 35 -1.12 -10.38 14.83
C ARG A 35 -1.26 -10.12 13.34
N MET A 36 -1.24 -8.84 12.97
CA MET A 36 -1.25 -8.42 11.56
C MET A 36 0.16 -8.47 10.98
N ILE A 37 0.33 -9.15 9.85
CA ILE A 37 1.60 -9.29 9.13
C ILE A 37 1.43 -8.73 7.72
N ILE A 38 2.28 -7.77 7.34
CA ILE A 38 2.34 -7.23 5.99
C ILE A 38 3.14 -8.21 5.10
N THR A 39 2.60 -8.56 3.94
CA THR A 39 3.20 -9.52 3.00
C THR A 39 3.22 -8.99 1.56
N ASP A 40 3.79 -9.76 0.65
CA ASP A 40 3.93 -9.50 -0.78
C ASP A 40 4.74 -8.24 -1.12
N PHE A 41 6.06 -8.42 -1.08
CA PHE A 41 7.04 -7.40 -1.42
C PHE A 41 7.38 -7.38 -2.93
N GLY A 42 6.63 -8.09 -3.79
CA GLY A 42 6.92 -8.19 -5.22
C GLY A 42 6.93 -6.84 -5.94
N LEU A 43 6.08 -5.92 -5.46
CA LEU A 43 6.05 -4.53 -5.93
C LEU A 43 6.80 -3.57 -5.01
N SER A 44 7.47 -4.01 -3.96
CA SER A 44 8.19 -3.10 -3.06
C SER A 44 9.42 -2.47 -3.72
N LYS A 45 9.87 -1.33 -3.21
CA LYS A 45 11.08 -0.65 -3.69
C LYS A 45 11.85 0.00 -2.55
N SER A 46 13.15 -0.31 -2.48
CA SER A 46 14.10 0.45 -1.66
C SER A 46 14.42 1.79 -2.30
N LEU A 47 14.31 2.86 -1.53
CA LEU A 47 14.64 4.22 -1.96
C LEU A 47 16.16 4.46 -2.06
N TYR A 48 16.98 3.65 -1.40
CA TYR A 48 18.45 3.72 -1.49
C TYR A 48 18.96 3.36 -2.89
N ASN A 49 18.37 2.35 -3.53
CA ASN A 49 18.81 1.79 -4.80
C ASN A 49 17.93 2.21 -5.99
N SER A 50 17.21 3.32 -5.86
CA SER A 50 16.19 3.70 -6.83
C SER A 50 16.82 4.33 -8.08
N SER A 51 17.29 3.48 -9.00
CA SER A 51 17.43 3.87 -10.41
C SER A 51 16.08 4.41 -10.91
N LYS A 52 16.09 5.33 -11.88
CA LYS A 52 14.90 5.99 -12.47
C LYS A 52 14.02 5.01 -13.28
N SER A 53 13.74 3.81 -12.77
CA SER A 53 12.81 2.87 -13.37
C SER A 53 11.39 3.38 -13.14
N VAL A 54 10.93 4.18 -14.11
CA VAL A 54 9.51 4.28 -14.40
C VAL A 54 9.12 2.95 -15.02
N THR A 55 8.23 2.21 -14.37
CA THR A 55 7.65 0.98 -14.92
C THR A 55 6.79 1.33 -16.14
N SER A 56 6.94 0.58 -17.24
CA SER A 56 6.12 0.69 -18.47
C SER A 56 4.73 0.08 -18.35
N LYS A 57 4.39 -0.46 -17.17
CA LYS A 57 3.10 -1.06 -16.85
C LYS A 57 2.56 -0.51 -15.54
N VAL A 58 1.23 -0.47 -15.46
CA VAL A 58 0.50 -0.16 -14.23
C VAL A 58 0.41 -1.43 -13.38
N TYR A 59 0.70 -1.33 -12.08
CA TYR A 59 0.72 -2.46 -11.16
C TYR A 59 -0.02 -2.11 -9.85
N GLY A 60 -0.48 -3.15 -9.16
CA GLY A 60 -1.17 -3.09 -7.88
C GLY A 60 -2.69 -3.00 -8.00
N ILE A 61 -3.38 -3.09 -6.86
CA ILE A 61 -4.84 -2.99 -6.80
C ILE A 61 -5.27 -1.51 -6.86
N TRP A 62 -5.98 -1.15 -7.93
CA TRP A 62 -6.36 0.23 -8.29
C TRP A 62 -7.22 0.90 -7.22
N GLU A 63 -8.07 0.14 -6.53
CA GLU A 63 -8.91 0.64 -5.44
C GLU A 63 -8.10 1.20 -4.26
N TYR A 64 -6.86 0.72 -4.03
CA TYR A 64 -6.00 1.20 -2.95
C TYR A 64 -4.88 2.12 -3.45
N ALA A 65 -4.78 2.32 -4.76
CA ALA A 65 -3.66 2.99 -5.37
C ALA A 65 -3.73 4.52 -5.19
N ASP A 66 -2.56 5.12 -4.96
CA ASP A 66 -2.38 6.58 -4.90
C ASP A 66 -3.01 7.27 -6.14
N PRO A 67 -3.91 8.25 -5.95
CA PRO A 67 -4.60 8.90 -7.07
C PRO A 67 -3.63 9.68 -7.98
N GLN A 68 -2.48 10.15 -7.48
CA GLN A 68 -1.46 10.77 -8.33
C GLN A 68 -0.78 9.74 -9.23
N TYR A 69 -0.57 8.53 -8.72
CA TYR A 69 -0.10 7.40 -9.53
C TYR A 69 -1.12 7.04 -10.61
N LEU A 70 -2.41 6.98 -10.28
CA LEU A 70 -3.45 6.68 -11.26
C LEU A 70 -3.56 7.75 -12.36
N LYS A 71 -3.40 9.04 -12.01
CA LYS A 71 -3.40 10.14 -12.98
C LYS A 71 -2.19 10.13 -13.91
N SER A 72 -1.04 9.64 -13.45
CA SER A 72 0.22 9.75 -14.19
C SER A 72 1.14 8.55 -13.93
N PRO A 73 0.72 7.32 -14.31
CA PRO A 73 1.39 6.09 -13.87
C PRO A 73 2.81 5.92 -14.42
N PHE A 74 3.11 6.60 -15.53
CA PHE A 74 4.40 6.55 -16.21
C PHE A 74 5.32 7.74 -15.90
N THR A 75 4.94 8.62 -14.98
CA THR A 75 5.82 9.75 -14.58
C THR A 75 5.85 9.94 -13.08
N TYR A 76 4.73 9.66 -12.40
CA TYR A 76 4.64 9.71 -10.96
C TYR A 76 5.40 8.54 -10.32
N LYS A 77 6.35 8.88 -9.46
CA LYS A 77 7.09 7.90 -8.65
C LYS A 77 6.39 7.71 -7.32
N ARG A 78 5.75 6.55 -7.16
CA ARG A 78 5.19 6.12 -5.88
C ARG A 78 6.26 6.18 -4.79
N ASN A 79 5.88 6.73 -3.64
CA ASN A 79 6.76 7.02 -2.52
C ASN A 79 6.06 6.64 -1.20
N LYS A 80 6.65 6.96 -0.05
CA LYS A 80 6.06 6.64 1.27
C LYS A 80 4.61 7.16 1.42
N PHE A 81 4.29 8.34 0.87
CA PHE A 81 2.92 8.89 0.90
C PHE A 81 1.92 8.06 0.09
N SER A 82 2.38 7.34 -0.94
CA SER A 82 1.52 6.40 -1.67
C SER A 82 1.04 5.26 -0.76
N ASP A 83 1.92 4.71 0.09
CA ASP A 83 1.51 3.70 1.08
C ASP A 83 0.56 4.29 2.14
N ILE A 84 0.73 5.56 2.52
CA ILE A 84 -0.17 6.24 3.46
C ILE A 84 -1.58 6.38 2.88
N TYR A 85 -1.70 6.69 1.58
CA TYR A 85 -2.99 6.70 0.91
C TYR A 85 -3.66 5.32 0.96
N SER A 86 -2.93 4.27 0.56
CA SER A 86 -3.41 2.90 0.61
C SER A 86 -3.83 2.47 2.02
N LEU A 87 -3.06 2.86 3.05
CA LEU A 87 -3.38 2.63 4.45
C LEU A 87 -4.70 3.31 4.85
N GLY A 88 -4.94 4.53 4.37
CA GLY A 88 -6.20 5.24 4.58
C GLY A 88 -7.40 4.50 3.98
N VAL A 89 -7.28 4.00 2.75
CA VAL A 89 -8.32 3.19 2.10
C VAL A 89 -8.58 1.90 2.87
N LEU A 90 -7.52 1.20 3.28
CA LEU A 90 -7.60 -0.02 4.08
C LEU A 90 -8.28 0.22 5.44
N PHE A 91 -7.99 1.34 6.10
CA PHE A 91 -8.64 1.69 7.37
C PHE A 91 -10.10 2.06 7.19
N TRP A 92 -10.43 2.74 6.10
CA TRP A 92 -11.82 2.98 5.73
C TRP A 92 -12.58 1.66 5.54
N GLU A 93 -12.01 0.70 4.79
CA GLU A 93 -12.61 -0.63 4.62
C GLU A 93 -12.77 -1.36 5.95
N LEU A 94 -11.72 -1.42 6.79
CA LEU A 94 -11.79 -2.04 8.10
C LEU A 94 -12.86 -1.42 9.01
N SER A 95 -13.07 -0.11 8.91
CA SER A 95 -14.05 0.60 9.74
C SER A 95 -15.48 0.49 9.22
N SER A 96 -15.66 0.41 7.90
CA SER A 96 -16.97 0.37 7.24
C SER A 96 -17.49 -1.05 7.04
N GLY A 97 -16.59 -2.04 6.96
CA GLY A 97 -16.90 -3.41 6.56
C GLY A 97 -17.30 -3.54 5.08
N VAL A 98 -17.02 -2.50 4.26
CA VAL A 98 -17.41 -2.44 2.85
C VAL A 98 -16.15 -2.35 1.99
N PRO A 99 -16.02 -3.18 0.92
CA PRO A 99 -14.91 -3.06 0.00
C PRO A 99 -14.84 -1.66 -0.65
N PRO A 100 -13.64 -1.09 -0.81
CA PRO A 100 -13.48 0.22 -1.43
C PRO A 100 -14.04 0.23 -2.85
N PHE A 101 -14.69 1.34 -3.21
CA PHE A 101 -15.23 1.57 -4.55
C PHE A 101 -16.18 0.47 -5.09
N ARG A 102 -16.92 -0.21 -4.20
CA ARG A 102 -17.91 -1.25 -4.56
C ARG A 102 -18.88 -0.87 -5.70
N ALA A 103 -19.20 0.42 -5.85
CA ALA A 103 -20.09 0.96 -6.87
C ALA A 103 -19.43 1.21 -8.24
N LEU A 104 -18.12 1.01 -8.38
CA LEU A 104 -17.36 1.15 -9.64
C LEU A 104 -17.15 -0.19 -10.36
N LYS A 105 -17.84 -1.26 -9.95
CA LYS A 105 -17.84 -2.56 -10.61
C LYS A 105 -19.01 -2.70 -11.59
#